data_AF-A0A2H0UDH6-F1
#
_entry.id   AF-A0A2H0UDH6-F1
#
_cell.length_a   1.000
_cell.length_b   1.000
_cell.length_c   1.000
_cell.angle_alpha   90.00
_cell.angle_beta   90.00
_cell.angle_gamma   90.00
#
_symmetry.space_group_name_H-M   'P 1'
#
loop_
_entity.id
_entity.type
_entity.pdbx_description
1 polymer ?
#
loop_
_entity_poly.entity_id
_entity_poly.type
_entity_poly.pdbx_seq_one_letter_code
_entity_poly.pdbx_strand_id
1 'polypeptide(L)'
;MSPTLKKIAIGIAALIVIFYAYSFLFGGDDASSGVLTSETVSPETQQFLIRLNKLKAVEEADTSLFRDDRFLSLEDRRQTIEDEATGRTNPFAPVR
;
A
#
# COMPACT_ATOMS: atom_id res chain seq x y z
N MET A 1 -60.45 8.15 -16.72
CA MET A 1 -59.03 7.90 -17.05
C MET A 1 -58.86 8.06 -18.56
N SER A 2 -58.08 9.04 -19.00
CA SER A 2 -57.92 9.34 -20.44
C SER A 2 -57.35 8.13 -21.18
N PRO A 3 -57.73 7.92 -22.46
CA PRO A 3 -57.27 6.76 -23.23
C PRO A 3 -55.75 6.71 -23.38
N THR A 4 -55.08 7.87 -23.33
CA THR A 4 -53.62 7.98 -23.31
C THR A 4 -53.01 7.49 -22.01
N LEU A 5 -53.59 7.84 -20.87
CA LEU A 5 -53.12 7.41 -19.55
C LEU A 5 -53.30 5.89 -19.34
N LYS A 6 -54.36 5.30 -19.91
CA LYS A 6 -54.55 3.84 -19.90
C LYS A 6 -53.47 3.10 -20.69
N LYS A 7 -53.10 3.60 -21.88
CA LYS A 7 -52.04 3.01 -22.71
C LYS A 7 -50.67 3.08 -22.02
N ILE A 8 -50.36 4.20 -21.38
CA ILE A 8 -49.13 4.39 -20.61
C ILE A 8 -49.10 3.43 -19.40
N ALA A 9 -50.19 3.34 -18.64
CA ALA A 9 -50.27 2.44 -17.49
C ALA A 9 -50.09 0.96 -17.89
N ILE A 10 -50.69 0.53 -19.01
CA ILE A 10 -50.52 -0.83 -19.56
C ILE A 10 -49.07 -1.05 -20.01
N GLY A 11 -48.45 -0.07 -20.66
CA GLY A 11 -47.04 -0.16 -21.08
C GLY A 11 -46.09 -0.30 -19.90
N ILE A 12 -46.31 0.48 -18.83
CA ILE A 12 -45.50 0.40 -17.60
C ILE A 12 -45.71 -0.96 -16.91
N ALA A 13 -46.96 -1.42 -16.80
CA ALA A 13 -47.25 -2.73 -16.22
C ALA A 13 -46.58 -3.87 -17.01
N ALA A 14 -46.60 -3.81 -18.35
CA ALA A 14 -45.92 -4.80 -19.20
C ALA A 14 -44.40 -4.79 -19.00
N LEU A 15 -43.78 -3.61 -18.89
CA LEU A 15 -42.34 -3.48 -18.61
C LEU A 15 -41.93 -4.10 -17.28
N ILE A 16 -42.74 -3.88 -16.22
CA ILE A 16 -42.49 -4.46 -14.90
C ILE A 16 -42.58 -5.99 -14.97
N VAL A 17 -43.61 -6.53 -15.65
CA VAL A 17 -43.78 -7.98 -15.79
C VAL A 17 -42.62 -8.61 -16.57
N ILE A 18 -42.18 -7.97 -17.67
CA ILE A 18 -41.02 -8.44 -18.46
C ILE A 18 -39.75 -8.42 -17.62
N PHE A 19 -39.53 -7.36 -16.83
CA PHE A 19 -38.36 -7.25 -15.95
C PHE A 19 -38.33 -8.36 -14.90
N TYR A 20 -39.45 -8.63 -14.23
CA TYR A 20 -39.54 -9.71 -13.25
C TYR A 20 -39.40 -11.10 -13.89
N ALA A 21 -40.01 -11.33 -15.05
CA ALA A 21 -39.87 -12.58 -15.78
C ALA A 21 -38.42 -12.82 -16.22
N TYR A 22 -37.73 -11.79 -16.70
CA TYR A 22 -36.32 -11.86 -17.08
C TYR A 22 -35.44 -12.12 -15.86
N SER A 23 -35.64 -11.38 -14.77
CA SER A 23 -34.88 -11.57 -13.53
C SER A 23 -35.10 -12.95 -12.91
N PHE A 24 -36.30 -13.54 -13.04
CA PHE A 24 -36.58 -14.87 -12.51
C PHE A 24 -35.98 -15.99 -13.38
N LEU A 25 -35.95 -15.80 -14.70
CA LEU A 25 -35.44 -16.81 -15.64
C LEU A 25 -33.91 -16.74 -15.84
N PHE A 26 -33.30 -15.55 -15.68
CA PHE A 26 -31.87 -15.32 -15.92
C PHE A 26 -31.09 -14.84 -14.69
N GLY A 27 -31.75 -14.55 -13.57
CA GLY A 27 -31.10 -14.10 -12.32
C GLY A 27 -30.63 -15.23 -11.40
N GLY A 28 -30.11 -16.32 -11.98
CA GLY A 28 -29.46 -17.39 -11.23
C GLY A 28 -27.98 -17.07 -10.96
N ASP A 29 -27.62 -17.08 -9.68
CA ASP A 29 -26.27 -17.27 -9.12
C ASP A 29 -25.19 -16.17 -9.19
N ASP A 30 -25.54 -14.89 -9.25
CA ASP A 30 -24.54 -13.82 -9.00
C ASP A 30 -25.07 -12.65 -8.17
N ALA A 31 -25.93 -12.93 -7.19
CA ALA A 31 -26.31 -11.96 -6.16
C ALA A 31 -25.33 -11.94 -4.96
N SER A 32 -24.03 -12.10 -5.22
CA SER A 32 -22.98 -11.72 -4.27
C SER A 32 -22.53 -10.28 -4.54
N SER A 33 -23.49 -9.37 -4.48
CA SER A 33 -23.26 -7.93 -4.54
C SER A 33 -22.43 -7.48 -3.34
N GLY A 34 -21.14 -7.24 -3.59
CA GLY A 34 -20.22 -6.64 -2.63
C GLY A 34 -18.86 -6.33 -3.22
N VAL A 35 -18.78 -5.74 -4.41
CA VAL A 35 -17.54 -5.29 -5.09
C VAL A 35 -16.83 -4.13 -4.34
N LEU A 36 -17.25 -3.82 -3.12
CA LEU A 36 -16.58 -2.89 -2.22
C LEU A 36 -16.28 -3.60 -0.89
N THR A 37 -15.25 -4.44 -0.88
CA THR A 37 -14.61 -4.82 0.38
C THR A 37 -13.89 -3.58 0.90
N SER A 38 -14.48 -2.88 1.88
CA SER A 38 -13.74 -1.91 2.68
C SER A 38 -12.75 -2.70 3.53
N GLU A 39 -11.53 -2.84 3.05
CA GLU A 39 -10.44 -3.32 3.89
C GLU A 39 -10.12 -2.21 4.90
N THR A 40 -10.49 -2.45 6.15
CA THR A 40 -10.16 -1.55 7.26
C THR A 40 -8.64 -1.59 7.43
N VAL A 41 -7.96 -0.67 6.75
CA VAL A 41 -6.51 -0.48 6.91
C VAL A 41 -6.26 -0.27 8.40
N SER A 42 -5.44 -1.15 8.97
CA SER A 42 -5.18 -1.15 10.40
C SER A 42 -4.73 0.26 10.84
N PRO A 43 -5.21 0.79 11.97
CA PRO A 43 -4.81 2.11 12.47
C PRO A 43 -3.28 2.27 12.56
N GLU A 44 -2.56 1.17 12.81
CA GLU A 44 -1.10 1.10 12.86
C GLU A 44 -0.46 1.37 11.50
N THR A 45 -1.05 0.83 10.42
CA THR A 45 -0.56 1.04 9.06
C THR A 45 -0.70 2.51 8.64
N GLN A 46 -1.83 3.15 8.99
CA GLN A 46 -2.03 4.58 8.71
C GLN A 46 -1.03 5.44 9.50
N GLN A 47 -0.82 5.14 10.79
CA GLN A 47 0.17 5.85 11.61
C GLN A 47 1.60 5.65 11.09
N PHE A 48 1.94 4.46 10.62
CA PHE A 48 3.23 4.17 10.00
C PHE A 48 3.45 5.00 8.73
N LEU A 49 2.47 5.04 7.82
CA LEU A 49 2.54 5.83 6.60
C LEU A 49 2.65 7.33 6.88
N ILE A 50 1.94 7.84 7.90
CA ILE A 50 2.05 9.25 8.33
C ILE A 50 3.47 9.54 8.82
N ARG A 51 4.09 8.67 9.62
CA ARG A 51 5.46 8.84 10.11
C ARG A 51 6.48 8.77 8.97
N LEU A 52 6.30 7.83 8.05
CA LEU A 52 7.16 7.68 6.88
C LEU A 52 7.13 8.93 6.00
N ASN A 53 5.93 9.48 5.75
CA ASN A 53 5.77 10.72 5.00
C ASN A 53 6.38 11.93 5.73
N LYS A 54 6.26 11.99 7.07
CA LYS A 54 6.94 13.01 7.87
C LYS A 54 8.46 12.93 7.76
N LEU A 55 9.04 11.73 7.78
CA LEU A 55 10.47 11.53 7.63
C LEU A 55 10.95 11.90 6.22
N LYS A 56 10.17 11.57 5.19
CA LYS A 56 10.45 12.00 3.82
C LYS A 56 10.47 13.52 3.68
N ALA A 57 9.61 14.23 4.42
CA ALA A 57 9.59 15.70 4.44
C ALA A 57 10.79 16.34 5.17
N VAL A 58 11.61 15.56 5.88
CA VAL A 58 12.91 16.02 6.40
C VAL A 58 13.93 15.94 5.25
N GLU A 59 13.68 16.66 4.16
CA GLU A 59 14.60 16.76 3.02
C GLU A 59 15.77 17.74 3.32
N GLU A 60 15.59 18.59 4.33
CA GLU A 60 16.61 19.53 4.79
C GLU A 60 17.27 19.01 6.06
N ALA A 61 18.19 18.06 5.91
CA ALA A 61 19.14 17.77 6.98
C ALA A 61 19.96 19.04 7.23
N ASP A 62 20.03 19.48 8.49
CA ASP A 62 20.82 20.65 8.86
C ASP A 62 22.30 20.41 8.54
N THR A 63 22.76 21.04 7.45
CA THR A 63 24.14 20.94 6.99
C THR A 63 25.04 22.01 7.61
N SER A 64 24.51 22.85 8.51
CA SER A 64 25.29 23.87 9.20
C SER A 64 26.47 23.28 9.96
N LEU A 65 26.30 22.07 10.53
CA LEU A 65 27.36 21.33 11.21
C LEU A 65 28.57 21.08 10.29
N PHE A 66 28.34 20.79 9.00
CA PHE A 66 29.42 20.53 8.04
C PHE A 66 30.12 21.79 7.55
N ARG A 67 29.60 22.97 7.90
CA ARG A 67 30.18 24.28 7.60
C ARG A 67 30.86 24.91 8.82
N ASP A 68 30.80 24.27 9.99
CA ASP A 68 31.43 24.75 11.22
C ASP A 68 32.96 24.59 11.14
N ASP A 69 33.71 25.61 11.53
CA ASP A 69 35.18 25.58 11.52
C ASP A 69 35.76 24.44 12.36
N ARG A 70 35.05 24.00 13.41
CA ARG A 70 35.45 22.84 14.23
C ARG A 70 35.33 21.53 13.44
N PHE A 71 34.39 21.45 12.51
CA PHE A 71 34.23 20.30 11.63
C PHE A 71 35.28 20.32 10.51
N LEU A 72 35.55 21.50 9.93
CA LEU A 72 36.54 21.69 8.87
C LEU A 72 37.99 21.53 9.36
N SER A 73 38.25 21.75 10.65
CA SER A 73 39.57 21.56 11.27
C SER A 73 39.86 20.11 11.70
N LEU A 74 38.93 19.17 11.48
CA LEU A 74 39.17 17.77 11.77
C LEU A 74 40.26 17.22 10.83
N GLU A 75 41.35 16.76 11.44
CA GLU A 75 42.40 16.05 10.73
C GLU A 75 41.95 14.61 10.46
N ASP A 76 42.21 14.16 9.23
CA ASP A 76 42.04 12.76 8.89
C ASP A 76 43.07 11.91 9.64
N ARG A 77 42.58 11.04 10.53
CA ARG A 77 43.37 10.11 11.33
C ARG A 77 43.14 8.65 10.93
N ARG A 78 42.71 8.40 9.69
CA ARG A 78 42.60 7.03 9.16
C ARG A 78 43.93 6.29 9.31
N GLN A 79 43.84 5.08 9.84
CA GLN A 79 44.93 4.12 9.87
C GLN A 79 44.61 3.01 8.89
N THR A 80 45.62 2.53 8.16
CA THR A 80 45.49 1.30 7.39
C THR A 80 45.14 0.18 8.37
N ILE A 81 44.04 -0.51 8.10
CA ILE A 81 43.74 -1.77 8.78
C ILE A 81 44.54 -2.83 8.03
N GLU A 82 45.50 -3.44 8.70
CA GLU A 82 46.22 -4.59 8.16
C GLU A 82 45.23 -5.75 8.03
N ASP A 83 45.34 -6.49 6.92
CA ASP A 83 44.53 -7.69 6.73
C ASP A 83 44.90 -8.72 7.81
N GLU A 84 43.95 -9.05 8.67
CA GLU A 84 44.11 -10.15 9.61
C GLU A 84 44.20 -11.47 8.84
N ALA A 85 45.13 -12.33 9.24
CA ALA A 85 45.24 -13.65 8.66
C ALA A 85 43.90 -14.38 8.85
N THR A 86 43.26 -14.75 7.74
CA THR A 86 42.05 -15.57 7.81
C THR A 86 42.44 -16.86 8.52
N GLY A 87 41.76 -17.16 9.64
CA GLY A 87 42.02 -18.36 10.42
C GLY A 87 41.90 -19.63 9.57
N ARG A 88 42.39 -20.75 10.09
CA ARG A 88 42.26 -22.05 9.42
C ARG A 88 40.79 -22.29 9.08
N THR A 89 40.50 -22.70 7.84
CA THR A 89 39.15 -23.07 7.42
C THR A 89 38.48 -24.05 8.39
N ASN A 90 39.28 -24.94 8.99
CA ASN A 90 38.88 -25.75 10.14
C ASN A 90 39.85 -25.53 11.30
N PRO A 91 39.41 -24.89 12.41
CA PRO A 91 40.28 -24.64 13.56
C PRO A 91 40.74 -25.93 14.26
N PHE A 92 40.05 -27.05 14.06
CA PHE A 92 40.32 -28.34 14.72
C PHE A 92 41.07 -29.34 13.84
N ALA A 93 41.46 -29.00 12.61
CA ALA A 93 42.22 -29.94 11.79
C ALA A 93 43.58 -30.29 12.48
N PRO A 94 44.10 -31.52 12.36
CA PRO A 94 45.39 -31.87 12.94
C PRO A 94 46.51 -30.98 12.39
N VAL A 95 47.39 -30.48 13.26
CA VAL A 95 48.67 -29.89 12.87
C VAL A 95 49.63 -31.04 12.57
N ARG A 96 50.21 -31.07 11.37
CA ARG A 96 51.28 -32.01 11.03
C ARG A 96 52.63 -31.43 11.44
#